data_AF-A0A2K9H6H1-F1
#
_entry.id   AF-A0A2K9H6H1-F1
#
_cell.length_a   1.000
_cell.length_b   1.000
_cell.length_c   1.000
_cell.angle_alpha   90.00
_cell.angle_beta   90.00
_cell.angle_gamma   90.00
#
_symmetry.space_group_name_H-M   'P 1'
#
loop_
_entity.id
_entity.type
_entity.pdbx_description
1 polymer ?
#
loop_
_entity_poly.entity_id
_entity_poly.type
_entity_poly.pdbx_seq_one_letter_code
_entity_poly.pdbx_strand_id
1 'polypeptide(L)'
;MKKIFTLVIVSFLSALAVQAQSLKVTKTDGSVVTYNASDISKIEFLPSETPSQPKLIHEFAGYLTVKNRALDNVRFDTGAKIKVLQDGGKFFAEFSDTQWGTGSFEITMANHAINGTGKMKIANPKAGGAMNEYDATMSGSMTEIKISIPSLMGGTDITWHYAEASAASKVAGNYTGTTSLNVGGMFGPFTSATVGYKITANEDGSINVTASEEKYTGVTMMQNLTLGTYTVKNLAYDKATNSFSRDYSKDGIKVHFKATGGAMERDENYEFGETSKMTVTLAEDGTLTITNKYKVGKMPFPISATYTGKKAK
;
A
#
# COMPACT_ATOMS: atom_id res chain seq x y z
N MET A 1 11.69 -11.86 -37.11
CA MET A 1 12.75 -12.56 -37.89
C MET A 1 14.10 -12.24 -37.27
N LYS A 2 14.80 -13.22 -36.67
CA LYS A 2 16.18 -13.03 -36.18
C LYS A 2 17.10 -12.95 -37.39
N LYS A 3 17.65 -11.77 -37.70
CA LYS A 3 18.63 -11.61 -38.77
C LYS A 3 20.02 -11.88 -38.20
N ILE A 4 20.65 -12.96 -38.66
CA ILE A 4 22.04 -13.27 -38.35
C ILE A 4 22.89 -12.43 -39.31
N PHE A 5 23.70 -11.49 -38.78
CA PHE A 5 24.66 -10.74 -39.59
C PHE A 5 25.97 -11.52 -39.64
N THR A 6 26.29 -12.07 -40.82
CA THR A 6 27.60 -12.66 -41.09
C THR A 6 28.59 -11.53 -41.39
N LEU A 7 29.56 -11.31 -40.50
CA LEU A 7 30.65 -10.35 -40.72
C LEU A 7 31.68 -11.00 -41.66
N VAL A 8 31.73 -10.57 -42.93
CA VAL A 8 32.77 -11.00 -43.88
C VAL A 8 33.97 -10.07 -43.70
N ILE A 9 35.02 -10.54 -43.03
CA ILE A 9 36.32 -9.86 -42.99
C ILE A 9 37.09 -10.30 -44.23
N VAL A 10 37.18 -9.43 -45.25
CA VAL A 10 38.07 -9.64 -46.38
C VAL A 10 39.48 -9.21 -45.96
N SER A 11 40.33 -10.16 -45.63
CA SER A 11 41.76 -9.91 -45.39
C SER A 11 42.49 -9.75 -46.72
N PHE A 12 42.74 -8.52 -47.16
CA PHE A 12 43.75 -8.25 -48.19
C PHE A 12 45.12 -8.05 -47.54
N LEU A 13 45.98 -9.06 -47.67
CA LEU A 13 47.41 -8.97 -47.41
C LEU A 13 48.10 -8.42 -48.67
N SER A 14 48.50 -7.15 -48.65
CA SER A 14 49.69 -6.66 -49.35
C SER A 14 50.02 -5.25 -48.85
N ALA A 15 51.25 -5.08 -48.39
CA ALA A 15 51.78 -3.83 -47.85
C ALA A 15 51.67 -2.67 -48.87
N LEU A 16 51.10 -1.53 -48.42
CA LEU A 16 51.52 -0.14 -48.65
C LEU A 16 50.33 0.79 -48.31
N ALA A 17 50.60 1.82 -47.49
CA ALA A 17 49.69 2.81 -46.93
C ALA A 17 48.67 2.28 -45.89
N VAL A 18 48.87 2.65 -44.62
CA VAL A 18 47.80 2.66 -43.61
C VAL A 18 46.81 3.75 -44.04
N GLN A 19 45.93 3.43 -44.99
CA GLN A 19 44.78 4.27 -45.29
C GLN A 19 43.81 4.16 -44.11
N ALA A 20 43.35 5.31 -43.62
CA ALA A 20 42.37 5.40 -42.55
C ALA A 20 41.14 4.53 -42.89
N GLN A 21 40.89 3.51 -42.08
CA GLN A 21 39.73 2.64 -42.24
C GLN A 21 38.49 3.34 -41.66
N SER A 22 37.32 3.13 -42.28
CA SER A 22 36.05 3.67 -41.79
C SER A 22 35.01 2.56 -41.63
N LEU A 23 34.16 2.68 -40.61
CA LEU A 23 32.98 1.85 -40.42
C LEU A 23 31.78 2.53 -41.09
N LYS A 24 31.20 1.87 -42.09
CA LYS A 24 29.97 2.33 -42.75
C LYS A 24 28.77 1.52 -42.24
N VAL A 25 27.81 2.18 -41.61
CA VAL A 25 26.55 1.60 -41.15
C VAL A 25 25.41 2.13 -42.02
N THR A 26 24.84 1.26 -42.84
CA THR A 26 23.63 1.56 -43.60
C THR A 26 22.41 1.17 -42.78
N LYS A 27 21.56 2.15 -42.46
CA LYS A 27 20.31 1.94 -41.74
C LYS A 27 19.24 1.37 -42.69
N THR A 28 18.18 0.82 -42.10
CA THR A 28 17.05 0.25 -42.85
C THR A 28 16.24 1.28 -43.63
N ASP A 29 16.32 2.56 -43.25
CA ASP A 29 15.73 3.69 -43.98
C ASP A 29 16.59 4.17 -45.16
N GLY A 30 17.72 3.49 -45.44
CA GLY A 30 18.65 3.83 -46.52
C GLY A 30 19.65 4.93 -46.15
N SER A 31 19.52 5.56 -44.97
CA SER A 31 20.52 6.52 -44.50
C SER A 31 21.82 5.80 -44.13
N VAL A 32 22.94 6.49 -44.35
CA VAL A 32 24.28 5.94 -44.12
C VAL A 32 24.98 6.78 -43.07
N VAL A 33 25.54 6.11 -42.05
CA VAL A 33 26.42 6.73 -41.06
C VAL A 33 27.82 6.16 -41.24
N THR A 34 28.82 7.02 -41.33
CA THR A 34 30.23 6.62 -41.48
C THR A 34 31.03 7.13 -40.30
N TYR A 35 31.84 6.25 -39.69
CA TYR A 35 32.74 6.57 -38.59
C TYR A 35 34.18 6.32 -39.01
N ASN A 36 35.13 7.20 -38.65
CA ASN A 36 36.55 6.85 -38.79
C ASN A 36 36.90 5.81 -37.72
N ALA A 37 37.69 4.80 -38.07
CA ALA A 37 38.07 3.75 -37.13
C ALA A 37 38.86 4.29 -35.92
N SER A 38 39.58 5.40 -36.08
CA SER A 38 40.29 6.10 -35.00
C SER A 38 39.37 6.60 -33.88
N ASP A 39 38.10 6.82 -34.20
CA ASP A 39 37.15 7.50 -33.30
C ASP A 39 36.30 6.48 -32.51
N ILE A 40 36.50 5.18 -32.75
CA ILE A 40 35.68 4.10 -32.18
C ILE A 40 36.45 3.43 -31.03
N SER A 41 35.97 3.58 -29.80
CA SER A 41 36.50 2.85 -28.63
C SER A 41 35.78 1.52 -28.37
N LYS A 42 34.49 1.41 -28.72
CA LYS A 42 33.66 0.22 -28.48
C LYS A 42 32.40 0.23 -29.37
N ILE A 43 31.88 -0.96 -29.71
CA ILE A 43 30.59 -1.13 -30.39
C ILE A 43 29.74 -2.13 -29.57
N GLU A 44 28.53 -1.74 -29.18
CA GLU A 44 27.62 -2.59 -28.40
C GLU A 44 26.22 -2.62 -29.03
N PHE A 45 25.60 -3.80 -29.02
CA PHE A 45 24.20 -3.98 -29.44
C PHE A 45 23.34 -4.16 -28.20
N LEU A 46 22.57 -3.13 -27.84
CA LEU A 46 21.63 -3.18 -26.72
C LEU A 46 20.25 -3.67 -27.20
N PRO A 47 19.52 -4.47 -26.41
CA PRO A 47 18.14 -4.83 -26.74
C PRO A 47 17.26 -3.56 -26.81
N SER A 48 16.32 -3.55 -27.75
CA SER A 48 15.56 -2.36 -28.15
C SER A 48 14.67 -1.77 -27.06
N GLU A 49 14.32 -2.52 -26.01
CA GLU A 49 13.37 -2.07 -24.99
C GLU A 49 13.68 -2.75 -23.65
N THR A 50 13.72 -1.95 -22.57
CA THR A 50 13.51 -2.47 -21.22
C THR A 50 12.11 -3.08 -21.19
N PRO A 51 11.91 -4.33 -20.74
CA PRO A 51 10.57 -4.92 -20.73
C PRO A 51 9.61 -4.02 -19.94
N SER A 52 8.52 -3.62 -20.59
CA SER A 52 7.37 -2.95 -19.99
C SER A 52 6.95 -3.75 -18.75
N GLN A 53 6.99 -3.13 -17.57
CA GLN A 53 6.44 -3.77 -16.38
C GLN A 53 4.91 -3.77 -16.49
N PRO A 54 4.23 -4.90 -16.21
CA PRO A 54 2.77 -4.94 -16.23
C PRO A 54 2.18 -3.84 -15.36
N LYS A 55 1.28 -3.03 -15.92
CA LYS A 55 0.62 -1.95 -15.21
C LYS A 55 -0.48 -2.52 -14.33
N LEU A 56 -0.42 -2.26 -13.03
CA LEU A 56 -1.54 -2.54 -12.12
C LEU A 56 -2.76 -1.69 -12.52
N ILE A 57 -3.88 -2.34 -12.80
CA ILE A 57 -5.15 -1.68 -13.13
C ILE A 57 -6.04 -1.62 -11.89
N HIS A 58 -6.21 -2.74 -11.19
CA HIS A 58 -7.02 -2.83 -9.99
C HIS A 58 -6.46 -3.81 -8.96
N GLU A 59 -6.72 -3.57 -7.68
CA GLU A 59 -6.53 -4.52 -6.58
C GLU A 59 -7.83 -4.61 -5.78
N PHE A 60 -8.34 -5.84 -5.60
CA PHE A 60 -9.56 -6.13 -4.88
C PHE A 60 -9.26 -7.04 -3.70
N ALA A 61 -9.88 -6.74 -2.56
CA ALA A 61 -9.92 -7.61 -1.40
C ALA A 61 -11.20 -8.45 -1.41
N GLY A 62 -11.15 -9.59 -0.73
CA GLY A 62 -12.28 -10.50 -0.61
C GLY A 62 -12.06 -11.54 0.47
N TYR A 63 -12.91 -12.55 0.47
CA TYR A 63 -12.76 -13.75 1.28
C TYR A 63 -12.84 -14.99 0.40
N LEU A 64 -12.45 -16.15 0.92
CA LEU A 64 -12.47 -17.41 0.20
C LEU A 64 -13.50 -18.38 0.77
N THR A 65 -14.01 -19.23 -0.11
CA THR A 65 -14.55 -20.54 0.26
C THR A 65 -13.77 -21.61 -0.49
N VAL A 66 -13.31 -22.64 0.21
CA VAL A 66 -12.51 -23.72 -0.41
C VAL A 66 -13.20 -25.06 -0.28
N LYS A 67 -13.24 -25.78 -1.39
CA LYS A 67 -13.76 -27.13 -1.50
C LYS A 67 -12.69 -28.08 -2.05
N ASN A 68 -12.51 -29.21 -1.38
CA ASN A 68 -11.70 -30.33 -1.87
C ASN A 68 -12.22 -31.63 -1.26
N ARG A 69 -11.44 -32.71 -1.28
CA ARG A 69 -11.87 -33.99 -0.66
C ARG A 69 -12.13 -33.89 0.86
N ALA A 70 -11.42 -33.02 1.56
CA ALA A 70 -11.45 -32.89 3.02
C ALA A 70 -12.24 -31.66 3.51
N LEU A 71 -12.35 -30.61 2.70
CA LEU A 71 -13.05 -29.38 3.00
C LEU A 71 -14.29 -29.27 2.11
N ASP A 72 -15.45 -28.98 2.71
CA ASP A 72 -16.67 -28.69 1.97
C ASP A 72 -17.05 -27.22 2.17
N ASN A 73 -16.74 -26.38 1.18
CA ASN A 73 -17.01 -24.94 1.16
C ASN A 73 -16.61 -24.18 2.44
N VAL A 74 -15.46 -24.52 3.01
CA VAL A 74 -14.97 -23.88 4.24
C VAL A 74 -14.53 -22.45 3.95
N ARG A 75 -14.97 -21.51 4.79
CA ARG A 75 -14.72 -20.07 4.64
C ARG A 75 -13.40 -19.63 5.27
N PHE A 76 -12.68 -18.74 4.58
CA PHE A 76 -11.45 -18.10 5.04
C PHE A 76 -11.52 -16.60 4.79
N ASP A 77 -11.45 -15.80 5.86
CA ASP A 77 -11.70 -14.35 5.81
C ASP A 77 -10.42 -13.49 5.76
N THR A 78 -9.23 -14.09 5.70
CA THR A 78 -7.98 -13.35 5.95
C THR A 78 -7.02 -13.33 4.77
N GLY A 79 -6.86 -12.15 4.17
CA GLY A 79 -5.74 -11.83 3.27
C GLY A 79 -5.95 -12.17 1.79
N ALA A 80 -7.15 -12.61 1.41
CA ALA A 80 -7.46 -12.97 0.02
C ALA A 80 -7.61 -11.72 -0.87
N LYS A 81 -6.82 -11.67 -1.95
CA LYS A 81 -6.78 -10.56 -2.89
C LYS A 81 -6.68 -11.04 -4.33
N ILE A 82 -7.22 -10.22 -5.24
CA ILE A 82 -7.05 -10.34 -6.68
C ILE A 82 -6.51 -9.02 -7.21
N LYS A 83 -5.36 -9.03 -7.89
CA LYS A 83 -4.86 -7.90 -8.67
C LYS A 83 -5.08 -8.17 -10.15
N VAL A 84 -5.49 -7.15 -10.88
CA VAL A 84 -5.61 -7.18 -12.33
C VAL A 84 -4.52 -6.30 -12.92
N LEU A 85 -3.67 -6.90 -13.75
CA LEU A 85 -2.57 -6.22 -14.43
C LEU A 85 -2.80 -6.23 -15.95
N GLN A 86 -2.27 -5.22 -16.62
CA GLN A 86 -2.28 -5.12 -18.08
C GLN A 86 -0.84 -5.00 -18.59
N ASP A 87 -0.50 -5.85 -19.55
CA ASP A 87 0.77 -5.75 -20.29
C ASP A 87 0.45 -5.77 -21.79
N GLY A 88 0.60 -4.61 -22.43
CA GLY A 88 0.11 -4.37 -23.78
C GLY A 88 -1.39 -4.66 -23.94
N GLY A 89 -1.73 -5.58 -24.84
CA GLY A 89 -3.11 -6.01 -25.11
C GLY A 89 -3.60 -7.19 -24.26
N LYS A 90 -2.78 -7.70 -23.33
CA LYS A 90 -3.10 -8.85 -22.48
C LYS A 90 -3.42 -8.42 -21.07
N PHE A 91 -4.26 -9.22 -20.40
CA PHE A 91 -4.60 -9.05 -19.01
C PHE A 91 -4.14 -10.24 -18.18
N PHE A 92 -3.71 -9.94 -16.96
CA PHE A 92 -3.25 -10.94 -16.00
C PHE A 92 -4.00 -10.75 -14.68
N ALA A 93 -4.35 -11.87 -14.03
CA ALA A 93 -4.79 -11.86 -12.64
C ALA A 93 -3.70 -12.43 -11.74
N GLU A 94 -3.37 -11.71 -10.68
CA GLU A 94 -2.58 -12.23 -9.58
C GLU A 94 -3.48 -12.47 -8.38
N PHE A 95 -3.54 -13.72 -7.94
CA PHE A 95 -4.20 -14.13 -6.71
C PHE A 95 -3.20 -14.18 -5.56
N SER A 96 -3.60 -13.77 -4.37
CA SER A 96 -2.83 -13.99 -3.16
C SER A 96 -3.73 -14.25 -1.96
N ASP A 97 -3.35 -15.21 -1.14
CA ASP A 97 -3.97 -15.51 0.15
C ASP A 97 -2.91 -16.00 1.14
N THR A 98 -3.15 -15.79 2.44
CA THR A 98 -2.19 -16.15 3.49
C THR A 98 -2.03 -17.66 3.67
N GLN A 99 -3.08 -18.43 3.40
CA GLN A 99 -3.11 -19.88 3.60
C GLN A 99 -3.08 -20.65 2.29
N TRP A 100 -3.76 -20.13 1.27
CA TRP A 100 -3.93 -20.78 -0.04
C TRP A 100 -2.96 -20.28 -1.11
N GLY A 101 -1.93 -19.54 -0.69
CA GLY A 101 -0.77 -19.22 -1.50
C GLY A 101 -1.02 -18.13 -2.54
N THR A 102 -0.25 -18.14 -3.61
CA THR A 102 -0.31 -17.14 -4.67
C THR A 102 -0.58 -17.78 -6.02
N GLY A 103 -1.13 -17.03 -6.96
CA GLY A 103 -1.36 -17.50 -8.32
C GLY A 103 -1.18 -16.41 -9.35
N SER A 104 -0.80 -16.82 -10.56
CA SER A 104 -0.68 -15.93 -11.73
C SER A 104 -1.39 -16.57 -12.91
N PHE A 105 -2.28 -15.80 -13.53
CA PHE A 105 -3.17 -16.27 -14.59
C PHE A 105 -3.16 -15.27 -15.75
N GLU A 106 -3.01 -15.77 -16.98
CA GLU A 106 -3.37 -14.99 -18.17
C GLU A 106 -4.91 -15.09 -18.32
N ILE A 107 -5.58 -13.94 -18.33
CA ILE A 107 -7.04 -13.87 -18.27
C ILE A 107 -7.65 -13.15 -19.47
N THR A 108 -8.90 -13.48 -19.72
CA THR A 108 -9.81 -12.78 -20.62
C THR A 108 -11.01 -12.29 -19.82
N MET A 109 -11.50 -11.10 -20.15
CA MET A 109 -12.67 -10.50 -19.53
C MET A 109 -13.68 -10.19 -20.64
N ALA A 110 -14.76 -10.96 -20.70
CA ALA A 110 -15.80 -10.81 -21.71
C ALA A 110 -17.17 -11.05 -21.07
N ASN A 111 -18.17 -10.25 -21.44
CA ASN A 111 -19.54 -10.38 -20.95
C ASN A 111 -19.67 -10.46 -19.41
N HIS A 112 -18.89 -9.63 -18.68
CA HIS A 112 -18.84 -9.63 -17.20
C HIS A 112 -18.33 -10.93 -16.56
N ALA A 113 -17.73 -11.82 -17.35
CA ALA A 113 -17.08 -13.04 -16.89
C ALA A 113 -15.56 -12.95 -17.05
N ILE A 114 -14.85 -13.58 -16.13
CA ILE A 114 -13.41 -13.79 -16.20
C ILE A 114 -13.14 -15.25 -16.55
N ASN A 115 -12.18 -15.50 -17.44
CA ASN A 115 -11.69 -16.83 -17.76
C ASN A 115 -10.19 -16.79 -17.99
N GLY A 116 -9.44 -17.76 -17.49
CA GLY A 116 -8.00 -17.79 -17.65
C GLY A 116 -7.35 -19.10 -17.22
N THR A 117 -6.08 -19.24 -17.59
CA THR A 117 -5.23 -20.36 -17.21
C THR A 117 -3.96 -19.83 -16.57
N GLY A 118 -3.44 -20.56 -15.60
CA GLY A 118 -2.31 -20.10 -14.84
C GLY A 118 -1.73 -21.17 -13.94
N LYS A 119 -0.91 -20.70 -13.00
CA LYS A 119 -0.30 -21.54 -11.98
C LYS A 119 -0.60 -20.99 -10.60
N MET A 120 -0.84 -21.91 -9.68
CA MET A 120 -0.95 -21.66 -8.25
C MET A 120 0.29 -22.19 -7.54
N LYS A 121 0.80 -21.41 -6.59
CA LYS A 121 1.93 -21.76 -5.75
C LYS A 121 1.45 -21.83 -4.30
N ILE A 122 1.40 -23.05 -3.74
CA ILE A 122 0.79 -23.32 -2.43
C ILE A 122 1.78 -24.08 -1.55
N ALA A 123 1.86 -23.69 -0.28
CA ALA A 123 2.72 -24.35 0.69
C ALA A 123 2.21 -25.78 0.97
N ASN A 124 3.11 -26.77 0.92
CA ASN A 124 2.80 -28.12 1.32
C ASN A 124 3.09 -28.30 2.83
N PRO A 125 2.05 -28.41 3.68
CA PRO A 125 2.25 -28.56 5.12
C PRO A 125 2.95 -29.87 5.49
N LYS A 126 2.89 -30.92 4.64
CA LYS A 126 3.57 -32.20 4.87
C LYS A 126 5.05 -32.18 4.49
N ALA A 127 5.51 -31.18 3.75
CA ALA A 127 6.90 -31.03 3.30
C ALA A 127 7.59 -29.84 3.98
N GLY A 128 7.24 -29.55 5.23
CA GLY A 128 7.86 -28.46 6.00
C GLY A 128 7.60 -27.05 5.46
N GLY A 129 6.51 -26.85 4.71
CA GLY A 129 6.16 -25.54 4.14
C GLY A 129 6.78 -25.24 2.78
N ALA A 130 7.40 -26.23 2.12
CA ALA A 130 7.89 -26.05 0.75
C ALA A 130 6.74 -25.65 -0.21
N MET A 131 6.98 -24.64 -1.04
CA MET A 131 5.99 -24.13 -2.00
C MET A 131 5.99 -24.98 -3.26
N ASN A 132 4.85 -25.59 -3.57
CA ASN A 132 4.65 -26.38 -4.77
C ASN A 132 3.82 -25.60 -5.80
N GLU A 133 4.13 -25.80 -7.08
CA GLU A 133 3.38 -25.22 -8.20
C GLU A 133 2.39 -26.22 -8.78
N TYR A 134 1.19 -25.73 -9.10
CA TYR A 134 0.08 -26.49 -9.64
C TYR A 134 -0.53 -25.75 -10.82
N ASP A 135 -0.86 -26.46 -11.90
CA ASP A 135 -1.67 -25.89 -12.97
C ASP A 135 -3.08 -25.61 -12.45
N ALA A 136 -3.61 -24.45 -12.84
CA ALA A 136 -4.89 -23.97 -12.37
C ALA A 136 -5.64 -23.22 -13.46
N THR A 137 -6.97 -23.25 -13.37
CA THR A 137 -7.86 -22.42 -14.20
C THR A 137 -8.56 -21.39 -13.32
N MET A 138 -8.87 -20.24 -13.88
CA MET A 138 -9.65 -19.18 -13.25
C MET A 138 -10.91 -18.96 -14.08
N SER A 139 -12.08 -18.95 -13.45
CA SER A 139 -13.36 -18.72 -14.13
C SER A 139 -14.39 -18.12 -13.18
N GLY A 140 -15.33 -17.34 -13.68
CA GLY A 140 -16.44 -16.85 -12.86
C GLY A 140 -16.90 -15.45 -13.25
N SER A 141 -17.56 -14.79 -12.31
CA SER A 141 -17.97 -13.38 -12.44
C SER A 141 -16.90 -12.45 -11.85
N MET A 142 -17.03 -11.15 -12.09
CA MET A 142 -16.12 -10.15 -11.49
C MET A 142 -16.23 -10.07 -9.95
N THR A 143 -17.31 -10.55 -9.35
CA THR A 143 -17.54 -10.54 -7.90
C THR A 143 -17.36 -11.91 -7.25
N GLU A 144 -17.27 -12.98 -8.04
CA GLU A 144 -17.07 -14.35 -7.57
C GLU A 144 -16.21 -15.11 -8.58
N ILE A 145 -14.97 -15.40 -8.19
CA ILE A 145 -13.94 -15.99 -9.04
C ILE A 145 -13.57 -17.35 -8.50
N LYS A 146 -13.81 -18.40 -9.28
CA LYS A 146 -13.41 -19.77 -8.98
C LYS A 146 -12.04 -20.07 -9.60
N ILE A 147 -11.11 -20.50 -8.76
CA ILE A 147 -9.81 -21.05 -9.14
C ILE A 147 -9.86 -22.57 -8.95
N SER A 148 -9.72 -23.35 -10.02
CA SER A 148 -9.73 -24.81 -9.97
C SER A 148 -8.32 -25.37 -10.12
N ILE A 149 -7.93 -26.26 -9.21
CA ILE A 149 -6.61 -26.88 -9.11
C ILE A 149 -6.78 -28.40 -9.07
N PRO A 150 -6.89 -29.08 -10.23
CA PRO A 150 -7.30 -30.49 -10.29
C PRO A 150 -6.34 -31.46 -9.59
N SER A 151 -5.03 -31.18 -9.62
CA SER A 151 -3.99 -32.06 -9.05
C SER A 151 -3.78 -31.87 -7.55
N LEU A 152 -4.41 -30.87 -6.93
CA LEU A 152 -4.25 -30.58 -5.50
C LEU A 152 -5.32 -31.29 -4.67
N MET A 153 -4.89 -32.11 -3.71
CA MET A 153 -5.76 -32.76 -2.70
C MET A 153 -6.97 -33.54 -3.28
N GLY A 154 -6.81 -34.12 -4.47
CA GLY A 154 -7.88 -34.85 -5.16
C GLY A 154 -8.88 -33.95 -5.90
N GLY A 155 -8.47 -32.72 -6.23
CA GLY A 155 -9.28 -31.67 -6.84
C GLY A 155 -9.63 -30.62 -5.79
N THR A 156 -9.09 -29.41 -5.95
CA THR A 156 -9.36 -28.27 -5.07
C THR A 156 -9.95 -27.11 -5.86
N ASP A 157 -11.06 -26.58 -5.38
CA ASP A 157 -11.69 -25.37 -5.88
C ASP A 157 -11.60 -24.29 -4.80
N ILE A 158 -10.96 -23.17 -5.13
CA ILE A 158 -10.91 -21.97 -4.30
C ILE A 158 -11.83 -20.94 -4.94
N THR A 159 -12.89 -20.54 -4.25
CA THR A 159 -13.80 -19.49 -4.73
C THR A 159 -13.52 -18.23 -3.95
N TRP A 160 -13.03 -17.20 -4.64
CA TRP A 160 -12.86 -15.87 -4.10
C TRP A 160 -14.13 -15.06 -4.29
N HIS A 161 -14.56 -14.41 -3.21
CA HIS A 161 -15.74 -13.56 -3.15
C HIS A 161 -15.30 -12.13 -2.93
N TYR A 162 -15.70 -11.24 -3.83
CA TYR A 162 -15.48 -9.82 -3.63
C TYR A 162 -16.17 -9.36 -2.34
N ALA A 163 -15.40 -8.71 -1.47
CA ALA A 163 -15.92 -8.01 -0.33
C ALA A 163 -15.34 -6.59 -0.37
N GLU A 164 -16.22 -5.59 -0.38
CA GLU A 164 -15.75 -4.22 -0.32
C GLU A 164 -14.96 -4.02 0.98
N ALA A 165 -13.70 -3.58 0.84
CA ALA A 165 -12.88 -3.26 2.01
C ALA A 165 -13.64 -2.24 2.87
N SER A 166 -13.88 -2.60 4.14
CA SER A 166 -14.56 -1.71 5.07
C SER A 166 -13.82 -0.37 5.13
N ALA A 167 -14.54 0.73 5.40
CA ALA A 167 -13.91 2.03 5.57
C ALA A 167 -12.81 1.97 6.65
N ALA A 168 -13.01 1.17 7.70
CA ALA A 168 -12.05 0.96 8.78
C ALA A 168 -10.76 0.31 8.26
N SER A 169 -10.89 -0.73 7.43
CA SER A 169 -9.74 -1.42 6.81
C SER A 169 -8.96 -0.49 5.87
N LYS A 170 -9.65 0.40 5.14
CA LYS A 170 -9.01 1.38 4.25
C LYS A 170 -8.12 2.38 5.03
N VAL A 171 -8.60 2.84 6.20
CA VAL A 171 -7.88 3.81 7.05
C VAL A 171 -6.88 3.19 8.03
N ALA A 172 -6.93 1.89 8.29
CA ALA A 172 -5.99 1.23 9.20
C ALA A 172 -4.54 1.34 8.72
N GLY A 173 -3.61 1.61 9.63
CA GLY A 173 -2.18 1.76 9.35
C GLY A 173 -1.45 2.65 10.35
N ASN A 174 -0.14 2.77 10.16
CA ASN A 174 0.70 3.73 10.88
C ASN A 174 0.90 4.96 10.00
N TYR A 175 0.81 6.14 10.61
CA TYR A 175 0.91 7.43 9.95
C TYR A 175 1.95 8.28 10.65
N THR A 176 2.69 9.05 9.87
CA THR A 176 3.61 10.06 10.38
C THR A 176 3.26 11.40 9.77
N GLY A 177 3.28 12.45 10.59
CA GLY A 177 2.84 13.76 10.16
C GLY A 177 3.10 14.84 11.19
N THR A 178 2.26 15.87 11.16
CA THR A 178 2.39 17.07 11.98
C THR A 178 1.08 17.33 12.71
N THR A 179 1.16 17.63 14.01
CA THR A 179 0.00 18.07 14.79
C THR A 179 0.09 19.57 15.04
N SER A 180 -0.99 20.30 14.77
CA SER A 180 -1.19 21.72 15.08
C SER A 180 -2.16 21.85 16.25
N LEU A 181 -1.80 22.61 17.28
CA LEU A 181 -2.54 22.75 18.53
C LEU A 181 -2.91 24.21 18.78
N ASN A 182 -4.19 24.45 19.07
CA ASN A 182 -4.73 25.75 19.48
C ASN A 182 -5.34 25.65 20.90
N VAL A 183 -5.08 26.64 21.75
CA VAL A 183 -5.63 26.74 23.10
C VAL A 183 -6.65 27.88 23.14
N GLY A 184 -7.88 27.57 23.53
CA GLY A 184 -8.97 28.55 23.67
C GLY A 184 -9.38 29.27 22.39
N GLY A 185 -8.94 28.80 21.22
CA GLY A 185 -9.18 29.44 19.92
C GLY A 185 -8.38 30.72 19.66
N MET A 186 -7.67 31.25 20.66
CA MET A 186 -6.91 32.51 20.56
C MET A 186 -5.39 32.28 20.52
N PHE A 187 -4.89 31.22 21.16
CA PHE A 187 -3.45 30.96 21.25
C PHE A 187 -3.07 29.80 20.33
N GLY A 188 -2.08 30.01 19.46
CA GLY A 188 -1.59 29.05 18.48
C GLY A 188 -1.70 29.57 17.03
N PRO A 189 -1.40 28.72 16.03
CA PRO A 189 -1.10 27.29 16.17
C PRO A 189 0.30 27.02 16.75
N PHE A 190 0.39 26.05 17.65
CA PHE A 190 1.65 25.45 18.09
C PHE A 190 1.84 24.12 17.40
N THR A 191 3.04 23.85 16.91
CA THR A 191 3.27 22.69 16.04
C THR A 191 4.11 21.64 16.74
N SER A 192 3.66 20.39 16.67
CA SER A 192 4.48 19.22 16.94
C SER A 192 4.84 18.55 15.62
N ALA A 193 6.12 18.60 15.27
CA ALA A 193 6.63 17.96 14.06
C ALA A 193 6.88 16.47 14.31
N THR A 194 6.61 15.64 13.30
CA THR A 194 6.93 14.20 13.31
C THR A 194 6.18 13.44 14.42
N VAL A 195 4.86 13.54 14.41
CA VAL A 195 3.98 12.78 15.30
C VAL A 195 3.54 11.49 14.62
N GLY A 196 3.57 10.39 15.36
CA GLY A 196 3.05 9.10 14.92
C GLY A 196 1.59 8.89 15.34
N TYR A 197 0.76 8.39 14.44
CA TYR A 197 -0.59 7.90 14.74
C TYR A 197 -0.76 6.48 14.23
N LYS A 198 -1.28 5.58 15.07
CA LYS A 198 -1.65 4.22 14.69
C LYS A 198 -3.16 4.08 14.66
N ILE A 199 -3.69 3.67 13.52
CA ILE A 199 -5.10 3.37 13.29
C ILE A 199 -5.27 1.86 13.14
N THR A 200 -6.14 1.27 13.96
CA THR A 200 -6.46 -0.17 13.90
C THR A 200 -7.94 -0.34 13.59
N ALA A 201 -8.28 -1.15 12.57
CA ALA A 201 -9.66 -1.51 12.28
C ALA A 201 -10.17 -2.56 13.27
N ASN A 202 -11.41 -2.38 13.72
CA ASN A 202 -12.12 -3.36 14.53
C ASN A 202 -13.06 -4.19 13.64
N GLU A 203 -13.46 -5.38 14.12
CA GLU A 203 -14.36 -6.29 13.38
C GLU A 203 -15.75 -5.68 13.14
N ASP A 204 -16.21 -4.80 14.03
CA ASP A 204 -17.51 -4.10 13.93
C ASP A 204 -17.49 -2.91 12.93
N GLY A 205 -16.37 -2.69 12.22
CA GLY A 205 -16.21 -1.59 11.28
C GLY A 205 -15.89 -0.23 11.93
N SER A 206 -15.67 -0.18 13.25
CA SER A 206 -15.10 0.99 13.94
C SER A 206 -13.57 0.97 13.88
N ILE A 207 -12.92 2.04 14.38
CA ILE A 207 -11.47 2.11 14.49
C ILE A 207 -10.99 2.48 15.90
N ASN A 208 -9.79 2.06 16.23
CA ASN A 208 -9.03 2.55 17.39
C ASN A 208 -7.91 3.47 16.90
N VAL A 209 -7.71 4.60 17.58
CA VAL A 209 -6.68 5.60 17.28
C VAL A 209 -5.73 5.70 18.45
N THR A 210 -4.44 5.48 18.21
CA THR A 210 -3.38 5.69 19.21
C THR A 210 -2.47 6.82 18.74
N ALA A 211 -2.38 7.88 19.54
CA ALA A 211 -1.46 9.00 19.32
C ALA A 211 -0.13 8.71 20.02
N SER A 212 0.99 8.89 19.31
CA SER A 212 2.31 8.93 19.94
C SER A 212 2.48 10.20 20.77
N GLU A 213 3.57 10.27 21.55
CA GLU A 213 3.94 11.48 22.28
C GLU A 213 4.04 12.70 21.35
N GLU A 214 3.41 13.80 21.76
CA GLU A 214 3.42 15.08 21.06
C GLU A 214 4.21 16.12 21.87
N LYS A 215 5.08 16.85 21.19
CA LYS A 215 5.93 17.90 21.79
C LYS A 215 5.71 19.24 21.12
N TYR A 216 5.44 20.25 21.92
CA TYR A 216 5.18 21.62 21.49
C TYR A 216 6.11 22.57 22.23
N THR A 217 6.56 23.62 21.53
CA THR A 217 7.38 24.69 22.08
C THR A 217 6.72 26.05 21.84
N GLY A 218 7.03 27.03 22.69
CA GLY A 218 6.45 28.38 22.63
C GLY A 218 4.98 28.45 23.03
N VAL A 219 4.43 27.43 23.68
CA VAL A 219 3.03 27.41 24.11
C VAL A 219 2.79 28.48 25.17
N THR A 220 1.85 29.39 24.95
CA THR A 220 1.59 30.51 25.86
C THR A 220 1.40 30.03 27.31
N MET A 221 2.12 30.64 28.25
CA MET A 221 2.20 30.31 29.70
C MET A 221 2.83 28.95 30.07
N MET A 222 2.91 27.97 29.16
CA MET A 222 3.53 26.66 29.41
C MET A 222 4.97 26.55 28.89
N GLN A 223 5.32 27.37 27.88
CA GLN A 223 6.56 27.31 27.10
C GLN A 223 6.76 25.98 26.38
N ASN A 224 7.18 24.93 27.10
CA ASN A 224 7.30 23.58 26.57
C ASN A 224 6.12 22.74 27.05
N LEU A 225 5.41 22.09 26.13
CA LEU A 225 4.29 21.19 26.43
C LEU A 225 4.55 19.82 25.79
N THR A 226 4.46 18.77 26.58
CA THR A 226 4.47 17.38 26.13
C THR A 226 3.14 16.72 26.50
N LEU A 227 2.50 16.10 25.52
CA LEU A 227 1.35 15.22 25.70
C LEU A 227 1.80 13.79 25.44
N GLY A 228 1.69 12.92 26.44
CA GLY A 228 2.06 11.52 26.31
C GLY A 228 1.11 10.73 25.41
N THR A 229 1.48 9.47 25.16
CA THR A 229 0.67 8.54 24.37
C THR A 229 -0.71 8.28 24.99
N TYR A 230 -1.74 8.25 24.15
CA TYR A 230 -3.09 7.88 24.54
C TYR A 230 -3.81 7.14 23.39
N THR A 231 -4.85 6.38 23.74
CA THR A 231 -5.66 5.63 22.77
C THR A 231 -7.14 5.94 22.96
N VAL A 232 -7.81 6.34 21.88
CA VAL A 232 -9.27 6.43 21.80
C VAL A 232 -9.78 5.23 21.00
N LYS A 233 -10.65 4.43 21.61
CA LYS A 233 -11.17 3.20 21.00
C LYS A 233 -12.55 3.40 20.38
N ASN A 234 -12.91 2.57 19.42
CA ASN A 234 -14.26 2.42 18.87
C ASN A 234 -14.85 3.73 18.30
N LEU A 235 -14.09 4.42 17.45
CA LEU A 235 -14.62 5.51 16.64
C LEU A 235 -15.53 4.92 15.56
N ALA A 236 -16.80 5.30 15.60
CA ALA A 236 -17.80 4.79 14.69
C ALA A 236 -17.70 5.47 13.32
N TYR A 237 -17.92 4.70 12.26
CA TYR A 237 -17.96 5.22 10.89
C TYR A 237 -19.30 5.90 10.59
N ASP A 238 -19.23 7.11 10.05
CA ASP A 238 -20.36 7.83 9.49
C ASP A 238 -20.21 7.93 7.97
N LYS A 239 -21.12 7.26 7.26
CA LYS A 239 -21.14 7.21 5.79
C LYS A 239 -21.45 8.57 5.14
N ALA A 240 -22.24 9.43 5.80
CA ALA A 240 -22.64 10.72 5.23
C ALA A 240 -21.47 11.71 5.18
N THR A 241 -20.61 11.67 6.21
CA THR A 241 -19.42 12.53 6.31
C THR A 241 -18.14 11.84 5.88
N ASN A 242 -18.20 10.54 5.56
CA ASN A 242 -17.06 9.68 5.27
C ASN A 242 -15.94 9.80 6.35
N SER A 243 -16.35 9.80 7.62
CA SER A 243 -15.47 10.05 8.75
C SER A 243 -15.68 9.02 9.87
N PHE A 244 -14.68 8.85 10.71
CA PHE A 244 -14.80 8.12 11.97
C PHE A 244 -14.84 9.12 13.11
N SER A 245 -15.81 9.04 14.00
CA SER A 245 -15.83 9.94 15.15
C SER A 245 -16.29 9.28 16.43
N ARG A 246 -15.87 9.87 17.56
CA ARG A 246 -16.29 9.48 18.89
C ARG A 246 -16.22 10.65 19.85
N ASP A 247 -17.29 10.84 20.62
CA ASP A 247 -17.23 11.56 21.89
C ASP A 247 -16.73 10.59 22.96
N TYR A 248 -15.57 10.90 23.52
CA TYR A 248 -14.91 10.09 24.56
C TYR A 248 -14.82 10.84 25.89
N SER A 249 -15.61 11.90 26.06
CA SER A 249 -15.64 12.74 27.27
C SER A 249 -15.93 11.98 28.57
N LYS A 250 -16.52 10.79 28.46
CA LYS A 250 -16.93 9.94 29.60
C LYS A 250 -16.11 8.65 29.70
N ASP A 251 -15.10 8.48 28.85
CA ASP A 251 -14.34 7.23 28.76
C ASP A 251 -13.22 7.15 29.83
N GLY A 252 -12.98 8.23 30.59
CA GLY A 252 -11.96 8.26 31.66
C GLY A 252 -10.52 8.09 31.14
N ILE A 253 -10.29 8.36 29.86
CA ILE A 253 -8.98 8.23 29.21
C ILE A 253 -8.03 9.27 29.81
N LYS A 254 -6.83 8.82 30.23
CA LYS A 254 -5.78 9.67 30.78
C LYS A 254 -4.70 9.96 29.75
N VAL A 255 -4.16 11.17 29.81
CA VAL A 255 -2.96 11.58 29.07
C VAL A 255 -1.95 12.15 30.04
N HIS A 256 -0.69 11.77 29.86
CA HIS A 256 0.41 12.39 30.60
C HIS A 256 0.64 13.80 30.07
N PHE A 257 0.51 14.80 30.93
CA PHE A 257 0.65 16.20 30.58
C PHE A 257 1.84 16.78 31.32
N LYS A 258 2.82 17.27 30.56
CA LYS A 258 4.03 17.87 31.10
C LYS A 258 4.25 19.24 30.50
N ALA A 259 4.27 20.27 31.34
CA ALA A 259 4.57 21.64 30.98
C ALA A 259 5.76 22.16 31.80
N THR A 260 6.76 22.75 31.15
CA THR A 260 8.01 23.20 31.81
C THR A 260 8.55 24.50 31.25
N GLY A 261 9.17 25.32 32.12
CA GLY A 261 9.84 26.56 31.73
C GLY A 261 8.91 27.76 31.51
N GLY A 262 7.60 27.60 31.76
CA GLY A 262 6.61 28.67 31.75
C GLY A 262 6.02 28.95 33.13
N ALA A 263 5.10 29.91 33.22
CA ALA A 263 4.38 30.23 34.46
C ALA A 263 3.44 29.11 34.96
N MET A 264 3.11 28.15 34.09
CA MET A 264 2.30 26.97 34.41
C MET A 264 3.12 25.68 34.27
N GLU A 265 3.90 25.35 35.30
CA GLU A 265 4.60 24.06 35.37
C GLU A 265 3.69 22.96 35.91
N ARG A 266 3.64 21.83 35.20
CA ARG A 266 2.84 20.64 35.57
C ARG A 266 3.54 19.39 35.04
N ASP A 267 3.40 18.27 35.76
CA ASP A 267 3.89 16.96 35.33
C ASP A 267 2.99 15.90 35.98
N GLU A 268 1.87 15.58 35.33
CA GLU A 268 0.83 14.72 35.91
C GLU A 268 -0.04 14.07 34.81
N ASN A 269 -0.74 13.00 35.16
CA ASN A 269 -1.76 12.40 34.30
C ASN A 269 -3.12 13.11 34.51
N TYR A 270 -3.70 13.62 33.43
CA TYR A 270 -5.05 14.19 33.45
C TYR A 270 -6.02 13.32 32.66
N GLU A 271 -7.24 13.21 33.17
CA GLU A 271 -8.35 12.68 32.38
C GLU A 271 -8.79 13.74 31.35
N PHE A 272 -9.11 13.26 30.16
CA PHE A 272 -9.85 14.05 29.18
C PHE A 272 -11.26 14.31 29.71
N GLY A 273 -11.64 15.58 29.78
CA GLY A 273 -12.91 16.04 30.33
C GLY A 273 -14.00 16.22 29.27
N GLU A 274 -15.04 16.95 29.65
CA GLU A 274 -16.16 17.28 28.75
C GLU A 274 -15.70 17.96 27.47
N THR A 275 -16.45 17.77 26.39
CA THR A 275 -16.18 18.24 25.01
C THR A 275 -15.07 17.48 24.27
N SER A 276 -14.57 16.38 24.86
CA SER A 276 -13.54 15.54 24.25
C SER A 276 -14.09 14.69 23.11
N LYS A 277 -13.80 15.10 21.88
CA LYS A 277 -14.26 14.46 20.65
C LYS A 277 -13.14 14.35 19.63
N MET A 278 -12.99 13.15 19.08
CA MET A 278 -12.06 12.86 18.00
C MET A 278 -12.82 12.56 16.71
N THR A 279 -12.33 13.10 15.60
CA THR A 279 -12.81 12.80 14.24
C THR A 279 -11.63 12.51 13.33
N VAL A 280 -11.71 11.45 12.53
CA VAL A 280 -10.69 11.00 11.59
C VAL A 280 -11.29 10.96 10.18
N THR A 281 -10.57 11.52 9.21
CA THR A 281 -10.90 11.45 7.79
C THR A 281 -9.68 11.04 6.98
N LEU A 282 -9.90 10.26 5.92
CA LEU A 282 -8.87 9.88 4.95
C LEU A 282 -9.25 10.43 3.59
N ALA A 283 -8.42 11.30 3.03
CA ALA A 283 -8.59 11.81 1.68
C ALA A 283 -8.15 10.78 0.63
N GLU A 284 -8.64 10.94 -0.61
CA GLU A 284 -8.31 10.05 -1.74
C GLU A 284 -6.81 9.97 -2.05
N ASP A 285 -6.08 11.06 -1.79
CA ASP A 285 -4.63 11.14 -1.96
C ASP A 285 -3.84 10.42 -0.83
N GLY A 286 -4.54 9.80 0.11
CA GLY A 286 -3.97 9.09 1.27
C GLY A 286 -3.58 9.99 2.44
N THR A 287 -3.96 11.28 2.45
CA THR A 287 -3.79 12.17 3.62
C THR A 287 -4.78 11.79 4.72
N LEU A 288 -4.25 11.49 5.91
CA LEU A 288 -5.04 11.32 7.11
C LEU A 288 -5.14 12.65 7.86
N THR A 289 -6.37 13.07 8.16
CA THR A 289 -6.64 14.22 9.02
C THR A 289 -7.32 13.75 10.29
N ILE A 290 -6.78 14.13 11.45
CA ILE A 290 -7.39 13.85 12.75
C ILE A 290 -7.64 15.18 13.43
N THR A 291 -8.90 15.46 13.77
CA THR A 291 -9.26 16.59 14.63
C THR A 291 -9.61 16.06 15.99
N ASN A 292 -9.00 16.62 17.03
CA ASN A 292 -9.27 16.26 18.41
C ASN A 292 -9.52 17.54 19.19
N LYS A 293 -10.76 17.71 19.66
CA LYS A 293 -11.11 18.78 20.60
C LYS A 293 -11.20 18.14 21.96
N TYR A 294 -10.57 18.73 22.96
CA TYR A 294 -10.57 18.17 24.31
C TYR A 294 -10.24 19.21 25.36
N LYS A 295 -10.53 18.86 26.60
CA LYS A 295 -10.14 19.61 27.79
C LYS A 295 -9.40 18.64 28.70
N VAL A 296 -8.28 19.05 29.30
CA VAL A 296 -7.60 18.24 30.30
C VAL A 296 -7.63 18.92 31.66
N GLY A 297 -7.99 18.15 32.68
CA GLY A 297 -8.12 18.64 34.05
C GLY A 297 -9.05 19.86 34.18
N LYS A 298 -8.66 20.81 35.03
CA LYS A 298 -9.42 22.04 35.32
C LYS A 298 -8.99 23.23 34.47
N MET A 299 -8.35 23.02 33.31
CA MET A 299 -7.90 24.13 32.48
C MET A 299 -9.07 25.03 32.05
N PRO A 300 -8.92 26.36 32.06
CA PRO A 300 -10.03 27.27 31.78
C PRO A 300 -10.47 27.23 30.30
N PHE A 301 -9.56 26.88 29.39
CA PHE A 301 -9.81 26.89 27.94
C PHE A 301 -9.70 25.48 27.34
N PRO A 302 -10.53 25.13 26.34
CA PRO A 302 -10.40 23.88 25.60
C PRO A 302 -9.20 23.92 24.66
N ILE A 303 -8.70 22.74 24.29
CA ILE A 303 -7.64 22.54 23.31
C ILE A 303 -8.26 21.95 22.04
N SER A 304 -7.80 22.42 20.88
CA SER A 304 -8.12 21.84 19.59
C SER A 304 -6.83 21.47 18.88
N ALA A 305 -6.63 20.18 18.64
CA ALA A 305 -5.52 19.65 17.87
C ALA A 305 -6.00 19.18 16.49
N THR A 306 -5.23 19.48 15.46
CA THR A 306 -5.41 19.00 14.10
C THR A 306 -4.13 18.37 13.61
N TYR A 307 -4.15 17.06 13.42
CA TYR A 307 -3.06 16.30 12.82
C TYR A 307 -3.32 16.12 11.33
N THR A 308 -2.26 16.27 10.53
CA THR A 308 -2.23 15.85 9.12
C THR A 308 -0.99 14.99 8.87
N GLY A 309 -1.17 13.86 8.19
CA GLY A 309 -0.05 12.98 7.89
C GLY A 309 -0.32 11.98 6.78
N LYS A 310 0.72 11.27 6.38
CA LYS A 310 0.66 10.21 5.37
C LYS A 310 1.00 8.88 6.01
N LYS A 311 0.52 7.79 5.39
CA LYS A 311 0.83 6.44 5.81
C LYS A 311 2.34 6.23 5.75
N ALA A 312 2.94 5.77 6.83
CA ALA A 312 4.36 5.46 6.86
C ALA A 312 4.66 4.36 5.84
N LYS A 313 5.77 4.51 5.11
CA LYS A 313 6.25 3.50 4.14
C LYS A 313 6.86 2.31 4.85
#